data_AF-A0A3D1E6U9-F1
#
_entry.id   AF-A0A3D1E6U9-F1
#
_cell.length_a   1.000
_cell.length_b   1.000
_cell.length_c   1.000
_cell.angle_alpha   90.00
_cell.angle_beta   90.00
_cell.angle_gamma   90.00
#
_symmetry.space_group_name_H-M   'P 1'
#
loop_
_entity.id
_entity.type
_entity.pdbx_description
1 polymer ?
#
loop_
_entity_poly.entity_id
_entity_poly.type
_entity_poly.pdbx_seq_one_letter_code
_entity_poly.pdbx_strand_id
1 'polypeptide(L)'
;MAQPIMSKKKPAFPIGKRLVTYLTNYSRYTKLPILYQDLLRFVGSIVVYDQNQEDTLWIRVYFADHERDEIDYGLKKIYAILHSDGTESIIPHLSIDAIDYCTFGNSKPYRIKVRNIINDN
;
A
#
# COMPACT_ATOMS: atom_id res chain seq x y z
N MET A 1 -29.79 10.58 -1.66
CA MET A 1 -28.50 11.14 -1.20
C MET A 1 -28.06 10.37 0.03
N ALA A 2 -27.00 9.57 -0.06
CA ALA A 2 -26.51 8.78 1.07
C ALA A 2 -25.90 9.71 2.12
N GLN A 3 -26.38 9.62 3.37
CA GLN A 3 -25.84 10.41 4.47
C GLN A 3 -24.40 9.95 4.79
N PRO A 4 -23.49 10.88 5.15
CA PRO A 4 -22.14 10.49 5.53
C PRO A 4 -22.18 9.72 6.84
N ILE A 5 -21.69 8.49 6.81
CA ILE A 5 -21.67 7.49 7.89
C ILE A 5 -20.88 7.93 9.15
N MET A 6 -20.21 9.08 9.11
CA MET A 6 -19.39 9.61 10.21
C MET A 6 -19.67 11.10 10.44
N SER A 7 -20.42 11.43 11.50
CA SER A 7 -20.79 12.81 11.84
C SER A 7 -19.65 13.65 12.43
N LYS A 8 -18.54 13.03 12.87
CA LYS A 8 -17.39 13.70 13.54
C LYS A 8 -16.04 13.38 12.89
N LYS A 9 -15.90 13.58 11.57
CA LYS A 9 -14.60 13.43 10.92
C LYS A 9 -13.69 14.61 11.29
N LYS A 10 -12.42 14.33 11.63
CA LYS A 10 -11.43 15.39 11.84
C LYS A 10 -11.26 16.20 10.53
N PRO A 11 -11.21 17.54 10.59
CA PRO A 11 -10.92 18.34 9.41
C PRO A 11 -9.52 18.01 8.87
N ALA A 12 -9.38 17.96 7.55
CA ALA A 12 -8.10 17.79 6.91
C ALA A 12 -7.37 19.15 6.87
N PHE A 13 -6.20 19.24 7.52
CA PHE A 13 -5.37 20.44 7.48
C PHE A 13 -4.31 20.30 6.40
N PRO A 14 -4.14 21.29 5.51
CA PRO A 14 -3.09 21.25 4.49
C PRO A 14 -1.71 21.37 5.12
N ILE A 15 -0.71 20.78 4.47
CA ILE A 15 0.69 20.89 4.89
C ILE A 15 1.17 22.32 4.59
N GLY A 16 1.61 23.04 5.62
CA GLY A 16 2.11 24.42 5.46
C GLY A 16 3.44 24.49 4.69
N LYS A 17 3.65 25.58 3.93
CA LYS A 17 4.85 25.80 3.10
C LYS A 17 6.16 25.56 3.87
N ARG A 18 6.27 26.07 5.10
CA ARG A 18 7.46 25.91 5.96
C ARG A 18 7.81 24.44 6.21
N LEU A 19 6.81 23.60 6.44
CA LEU A 19 7.01 22.17 6.67
C LEU A 19 7.42 21.45 5.37
N VAL A 20 6.78 21.77 4.25
CA VAL A 20 7.17 21.22 2.93
C VAL A 20 8.62 21.57 2.60
N THR A 21 9.02 22.82 2.75
CA THR A 21 10.41 23.27 2.51
C THR A 21 11.39 22.52 3.40
N TYR A 22 11.10 22.39 4.69
CA TYR A 22 11.93 21.61 5.61
C TYR A 22 12.07 20.16 5.14
N LEU A 23 10.95 19.45 4.89
CA LEU A 23 10.99 18.05 4.47
C LEU A 23 11.75 17.86 3.14
N THR A 24 11.61 18.80 2.21
CA THR A 24 12.31 18.77 0.92
C THR A 24 13.81 18.94 1.10
N ASN A 25 14.26 19.89 1.92
CA ASN A 25 15.68 20.15 2.17
C ASN A 25 16.42 18.96 2.80
N TYR A 26 15.69 18.11 3.53
CA TYR A 26 16.25 16.91 4.18
C TYR A 26 15.88 15.60 3.46
N SER A 27 15.44 15.66 2.20
CA SER A 27 15.05 14.47 1.39
C SER A 27 13.99 13.58 2.05
N ARG A 28 13.10 14.18 2.86
CA ARG A 28 11.96 13.53 3.54
C ARG A 28 10.62 13.81 2.87
N TYR A 29 10.65 14.42 1.69
CA TYR A 29 9.48 14.67 0.86
C TYR A 29 9.63 13.93 -0.46
N THR A 30 8.78 12.94 -0.70
CA THR A 30 8.80 12.15 -1.93
C THR A 30 7.38 11.89 -2.43
N LYS A 31 7.24 11.76 -3.74
CA LYS A 31 5.98 11.32 -4.36
C LYS A 31 5.98 9.81 -4.44
N LEU A 32 4.94 9.18 -3.91
CA LEU A 32 4.77 7.74 -4.02
C LEU A 32 4.30 7.38 -5.44
N PRO A 33 4.81 6.28 -6.01
CA PRO A 33 4.42 5.81 -7.35
C PRO A 33 3.01 5.22 -7.39
N ILE A 34 2.51 4.72 -6.25
CA ILE A 34 1.17 4.15 -6.11
C ILE A 34 0.48 4.82 -4.93
N LEU A 35 -0.78 5.19 -5.13
CA LEU A 35 -1.66 5.75 -4.13
C LEU A 35 -2.69 4.72 -3.67
N TYR A 36 -3.30 4.99 -2.53
CA TYR A 36 -4.37 4.16 -1.98
C TYR A 36 -5.54 3.98 -2.97
N GLN A 37 -5.86 5.02 -3.75
CA GLN A 37 -6.94 4.98 -4.73
C GLN A 37 -6.66 3.99 -5.87
N ASP A 38 -5.39 3.83 -6.25
CA ASP A 38 -5.00 2.89 -7.29
C ASP A 38 -5.25 1.45 -6.83
N LEU A 39 -4.96 1.15 -5.55
CA LEU A 39 -5.17 -0.17 -4.96
C LEU A 39 -6.65 -0.52 -4.77
N LEU A 40 -7.55 0.47 -4.72
CA LEU A 40 -9.00 0.23 -4.65
C LEU A 40 -9.60 -0.32 -5.95
N ARG A 41 -8.84 -0.32 -7.06
CA ARG A 41 -9.29 -0.81 -8.37
C ARG A 41 -9.17 -2.33 -8.54
N PHE A 42 -8.97 -3.07 -7.45
CA PHE A 42 -8.92 -4.53 -7.51
C PHE A 42 -10.21 -5.10 -8.11
N VAL A 43 -10.07 -6.21 -8.85
CA VAL A 43 -11.19 -6.83 -9.62
C VAL A 43 -11.76 -8.06 -8.93
N GLY A 44 -11.06 -8.61 -7.95
CA GLY A 44 -11.50 -9.77 -7.21
C GLY A 44 -10.77 -9.92 -5.88
N SER A 45 -11.28 -10.80 -5.03
CA SER A 45 -10.68 -11.07 -3.73
C SER A 45 -11.04 -12.43 -3.17
N ILE A 46 -10.22 -12.94 -2.27
CA ILE A 46 -10.51 -14.14 -1.44
C ILE A 46 -10.32 -13.84 0.04
N VAL A 47 -11.04 -14.55 0.91
CA VAL A 47 -10.85 -14.44 2.37
C VAL A 47 -9.51 -15.06 2.77
N VAL A 48 -8.78 -14.40 3.67
CA VAL A 48 -7.55 -14.92 4.26
C VAL A 48 -7.90 -15.59 5.58
N TYR A 49 -7.66 -16.91 5.65
CA TYR A 49 -7.76 -17.70 6.87
C TYR A 49 -6.39 -17.82 7.55
N ASP A 50 -6.39 -17.96 8.87
CA ASP A 50 -5.17 -18.27 9.63
C ASP A 50 -4.84 -19.78 9.62
N GLN A 51 -3.80 -20.16 10.35
CA GLN A 51 -3.36 -21.55 10.48
C GLN A 51 -4.38 -22.49 11.15
N ASN A 52 -5.34 -21.93 11.88
CA ASN A 52 -6.42 -22.65 12.56
C ASN A 52 -7.72 -22.66 11.74
N GLN A 53 -7.69 -22.18 10.49
CA GLN A 53 -8.86 -21.98 9.62
C GLN A 53 -9.86 -20.94 10.16
N GLU A 54 -9.41 -20.01 11.00
CA GLU A 54 -10.22 -18.91 11.47
C GLU A 54 -10.13 -17.72 10.50
N ASP A 55 -11.26 -17.04 10.29
CA ASP A 55 -11.34 -15.88 9.40
C ASP A 55 -10.56 -14.70 9.98
N THR A 56 -9.53 -14.23 9.27
CA THR A 56 -8.70 -13.11 9.73
C THR A 56 -9.35 -11.75 9.52
N LEU A 57 -10.50 -11.70 8.83
CA LEU A 57 -11.21 -10.50 8.36
C LEU A 57 -10.44 -9.68 7.32
N TRP A 58 -9.32 -10.21 6.83
CA TRP A 58 -8.60 -9.67 5.67
C TRP A 58 -9.05 -10.39 4.41
N ILE A 59 -9.16 -9.62 3.32
CA ILE A 59 -9.34 -10.20 1.99
C ILE A 59 -8.06 -10.00 1.19
N ARG A 60 -7.56 -11.04 0.54
CA ARG A 60 -6.51 -10.90 -0.46
C ARG A 60 -7.12 -10.42 -1.76
N VAL A 61 -6.61 -9.33 -2.30
CA VAL A 61 -7.12 -8.72 -3.52
C VAL A 61 -6.25 -9.04 -4.73
N TYR A 62 -6.87 -9.02 -5.91
CA TYR A 62 -6.20 -9.24 -7.19
C TYR A 62 -6.60 -8.15 -8.19
N PHE A 63 -5.65 -7.76 -9.03
CA PHE A 63 -5.81 -6.71 -10.03
C PHE A 63 -5.94 -7.31 -11.42
N ALA A 64 -6.44 -6.54 -12.37
CA ALA A 64 -6.46 -6.96 -13.77
C ALA A 64 -5.02 -7.15 -14.27
N ASP A 65 -4.80 -8.13 -15.15
CA ASP A 65 -3.45 -8.48 -15.62
C ASP A 65 -2.68 -7.30 -16.21
N HIS A 66 -3.39 -6.39 -16.91
CA HIS A 66 -2.79 -5.20 -17.51
C HIS A 66 -2.35 -4.12 -16.50
N GLU A 67 -2.87 -4.15 -15.26
CA GLU A 67 -2.50 -3.21 -14.20
C GLU A 67 -1.53 -3.84 -13.19
N ARG A 68 -1.50 -5.18 -13.15
CA ARG A 68 -0.75 -5.94 -12.15
C ARG A 68 0.72 -5.59 -12.12
N ASP A 69 1.37 -5.55 -13.29
CA ASP A 69 2.81 -5.26 -13.38
C ASP A 69 3.14 -3.84 -12.89
N GLU A 70 2.28 -2.87 -13.20
CA GLU A 70 2.43 -1.48 -12.75
C GLU A 70 2.27 -1.37 -11.24
N ILE A 71 1.24 -2.01 -10.68
CA ILE A 71 0.98 -2.01 -9.24
C ILE A 71 2.12 -2.70 -8.49
N ASP A 72 2.55 -3.88 -8.95
CA ASP A 72 3.63 -4.63 -8.32
C ASP A 72 4.94 -3.84 -8.36
N TYR A 73 5.29 -3.24 -9.50
CA TYR A 73 6.47 -2.41 -9.63
C TYR A 73 6.41 -1.18 -8.71
N GLY A 74 5.26 -0.51 -8.65
CA GLY A 74 5.03 0.63 -7.76
C GLY A 74 5.14 0.27 -6.28
N LEU A 75 4.60 -0.88 -5.86
CA LEU A 75 4.74 -1.39 -4.50
C LEU A 75 6.20 -1.74 -4.16
N LYS A 76 6.94 -2.36 -5.09
CA LYS A 76 8.38 -2.61 -4.92
C LYS A 76 9.16 -1.31 -4.77
N LYS A 77 8.82 -0.27 -5.53
CA LYS A 77 9.41 1.08 -5.37
C LYS A 77 9.10 1.69 -4.02
N ILE A 78 7.86 1.61 -3.54
CA ILE A 78 7.50 2.09 -2.20
C ILE A 78 8.34 1.37 -1.15
N TYR A 79 8.48 0.05 -1.24
CA TYR A 79 9.32 -0.72 -0.35
C TYR A 79 10.79 -0.26 -0.40
N ALA A 80 11.36 -0.08 -1.60
CA ALA A 80 12.73 0.40 -1.77
C ALA A 80 12.94 1.82 -1.20
N ILE A 81 11.95 2.71 -1.33
CA ILE A 81 11.95 4.05 -0.71
C ILE A 81 11.97 3.95 0.81
N LEU A 82 11.13 3.07 1.39
CA LEU A 82 11.02 2.93 2.83
C LEU A 82 12.20 2.20 3.47
N HIS A 83 12.82 1.26 2.77
CA HIS A 83 13.86 0.38 3.32
C HIS A 83 15.29 0.77 2.92
N SER A 84 15.48 1.47 1.80
CA SER A 84 16.80 1.69 1.19
C SER A 84 16.96 3.08 0.52
N ASP A 85 16.31 4.11 1.09
CA ASP A 85 16.31 5.50 0.59
C ASP A 85 15.98 5.64 -0.91
N GLY A 86 15.27 4.66 -1.49
CA GLY A 86 14.85 4.66 -2.90
C GLY A 86 15.82 4.00 -3.87
N THR A 87 16.82 3.25 -3.39
CA THR A 87 17.77 2.53 -4.25
C THR A 87 17.05 1.50 -5.11
N GLU A 88 17.02 1.71 -6.44
CA GLU A 88 16.28 0.83 -7.36
C GLU A 88 16.96 -0.53 -7.60
N SER A 89 18.23 -0.69 -7.23
CA SER A 89 18.98 -1.94 -7.45
C SER A 89 18.39 -3.16 -6.74
N ILE A 90 17.61 -2.96 -5.67
CA ILE A 90 16.93 -4.04 -4.96
C ILE A 90 15.64 -4.50 -5.67
N ILE A 91 15.02 -3.67 -6.50
CA ILE A 91 13.69 -3.92 -7.10
C ILE A 91 13.64 -5.24 -7.89
N PRO A 92 14.62 -5.59 -8.74
CA PRO A 92 14.62 -6.88 -9.46
C PRO A 92 14.63 -8.09 -8.53
N HIS A 93 15.07 -7.90 -7.28
CA HIS A 93 15.18 -8.94 -6.27
C HIS A 93 13.97 -8.97 -5.31
N LEU A 94 12.96 -8.13 -5.54
CA LEU A 94 11.74 -8.12 -4.75
C LEU A 94 10.59 -8.76 -5.52
N SER A 95 9.72 -9.45 -4.78
CA SER A 95 8.44 -9.99 -5.25
C SER A 95 7.32 -9.52 -4.34
N ILE A 96 6.17 -9.19 -4.92
CA ILE A 96 4.93 -8.94 -4.16
C ILE A 96 4.16 -10.25 -4.12
N ASP A 97 4.00 -10.80 -2.91
CA ASP A 97 3.33 -12.09 -2.72
C ASP A 97 1.84 -11.94 -2.50
N ALA A 98 1.49 -10.92 -1.72
CA ALA A 98 0.15 -10.75 -1.23
C ALA A 98 -0.13 -9.27 -1.03
N ILE A 99 -1.31 -8.87 -1.49
CA ILE A 99 -1.90 -7.57 -1.24
C ILE A 99 -3.20 -7.88 -0.51
N ASP A 100 -3.19 -7.69 0.81
CA ASP A 100 -4.37 -7.93 1.64
C ASP A 100 -5.02 -6.59 1.99
N TYR A 101 -6.34 -6.53 1.88
CA TYR A 101 -7.16 -5.38 2.19
C TYR A 101 -8.04 -5.67 3.41
N CYS A 102 -8.04 -4.75 4.35
CA CYS A 102 -8.91 -4.83 5.51
C CYS A 102 -10.27 -4.22 5.18
N THR A 103 -11.32 -5.03 5.20
CA THR A 103 -12.69 -4.60 4.86
C THR A 103 -13.38 -3.85 5.99
N PHE A 104 -12.88 -4.02 7.22
CA PHE A 104 -13.45 -3.44 8.43
C PHE A 104 -12.65 -2.21 8.92
N GLY A 105 -13.28 -1.42 9.79
CA GLY A 105 -12.68 -0.22 10.36
C GLY A 105 -12.71 1.00 9.45
N ASN A 106 -12.33 2.15 10.02
CA ASN A 106 -12.47 3.46 9.36
C ASN A 106 -11.37 3.75 8.33
N SER A 107 -10.17 3.21 8.55
CA SER A 107 -8.99 3.46 7.70
C SER A 107 -8.79 2.43 6.59
N LYS A 108 -9.43 1.26 6.69
CA LYS A 108 -9.38 0.15 5.72
C LYS A 108 -7.98 -0.05 5.11
N PRO A 109 -6.98 -0.38 5.94
CA PRO A 109 -5.59 -0.41 5.49
C PRO A 109 -5.31 -1.53 4.49
N TYR A 110 -4.26 -1.35 3.69
CA TYR A 110 -3.62 -2.42 2.92
C TYR A 110 -2.42 -2.98 3.69
N ARG A 111 -2.23 -4.29 3.59
CA ARG A 111 -1.06 -5.02 4.05
C ARG A 111 -0.39 -5.67 2.84
N ILE A 112 0.87 -5.32 2.61
CA ILE A 112 1.64 -5.81 1.46
C ILE A 112 2.71 -6.77 1.97
N LYS A 113 2.72 -8.00 1.46
CA LYS A 113 3.78 -8.98 1.71
C LYS A 113 4.81 -8.89 0.59
N VAL A 114 6.02 -8.49 0.95
CA VAL A 114 7.17 -8.38 0.04
C VAL A 114 8.17 -9.47 0.40
N ARG A 115 8.62 -10.25 -0.58
CA ARG A 115 9.70 -11.24 -0.45
C ARG A 115 10.93 -10.80 -1.21
N ASN A 116 12.11 -11.23 -0.74
CA ASN A 116 13.36 -11.11 -1.47
C ASN A 116 13.69 -12.46 -2.13
N ILE A 117 13.77 -12.49 -3.46
CA ILE A 117 13.97 -13.73 -4.23
C ILE A 117 15.40 -14.30 -4.12
N ILE A 118 16.38 -13.52 -3.63
CA ILE A 118 17.77 -14.00 -3.45
C ILE A 118 17.93 -14.74 -2.12
N ASN A 119 17.19 -14.33 -1.09
CA ASN A 119 17.33 -14.83 0.29
C ASN A 119 16.23 -15.83 0.67
N ASP A 120 15.49 -16.36 -0.30
CA ASP A 120 14.41 -17.32 -0.06
C ASP A 120 15.02 -18.67 0.38
N ASN A 121 15.07 -18.88 1.70
CA ASN A 121 15.24 -20.17 2.36
C ASN A 121 13.87 -20.85 2.53
#